data_AF-A0A0A1X0P1-F1
#
_entry.id   AF-A0A0A1X0P1-F1
#
_cell.length_a   1.000
_cell.length_b   1.000
_cell.length_c   1.000
_cell.angle_alpha   90.00
_cell.angle_beta   90.00
_cell.angle_gamma   90.00
#
_symmetry.space_group_name_H-M   'P 1'
#
loop_
_entity.id
_entity.type
_entity.pdbx_description
1 polymer ?
#
loop_
_entity_poly.entity_id
_entity_poly.type
_entity_poly.pdbx_seq_one_letter_code
_entity_poly.pdbx_strand_id
1 'polypeptide(L)'
;MTKYPQVDATLYMGGSKVGVNPKINNMQPGYTAAKYELIMISDSGIKMKNDTLIDMVNNMTEKYALVHQMPFTCDREGFAATFEKIFFGTVQSRIYLSADLLGINCHTGMSCLLRKSVIDEVGGLKAFGCYLAEDFFIAKAIRDKGWKMRISNQPAMQNSGICDISSFQERLIRWAKLRVAMVPTTILLEPLSECMVLGALASWSAALLFNWDPLVFYLVHVLTWFLSDWILLSIVQNGSLSFHKFEFVVGWLFREVSGPYLFLHALWNPAIRWRRRTYKLQWGGVAYELPSGNANMSTKRLLVS
;
A
#
# COMPACT_ATOMS: atom_id res chain seq x y z
N MET A 1 6.53 0.31 -29.67
CA MET A 1 7.66 1.01 -30.31
C MET A 1 7.23 1.76 -31.57
N THR A 2 6.32 1.23 -32.38
CA THR A 2 5.80 1.89 -33.60
C THR A 2 5.18 3.29 -33.38
N LYS A 3 4.52 3.53 -32.23
CA LYS A 3 3.87 4.82 -31.92
C LYS A 3 4.87 5.94 -31.58
N TYR A 4 6.06 5.62 -31.08
CA TYR A 4 7.09 6.59 -30.68
C TYR A 4 8.48 6.06 -31.07
N PRO A 5 8.84 6.10 -32.36
CA PRO A 5 10.08 5.47 -32.85
C PRO A 5 11.35 6.20 -32.38
N GLN A 6 11.23 7.47 -31.99
CA GLN A 6 12.35 8.29 -31.50
C GLN A 6 12.74 7.96 -30.05
N VAL A 7 11.87 7.24 -29.33
CA VAL A 7 12.11 6.90 -27.92
C VAL A 7 12.91 5.62 -27.86
N ASP A 8 14.08 5.68 -27.22
CA ASP A 8 14.92 4.52 -26.93
C ASP A 8 14.19 3.58 -25.96
N ALA A 9 13.50 2.60 -26.53
CA ALA A 9 12.69 1.63 -25.81
C ALA A 9 13.13 0.22 -26.21
N THR A 10 13.34 -0.63 -25.21
CA THR A 10 13.66 -2.06 -25.38
C THR A 10 12.69 -2.89 -24.54
N LEU A 11 12.17 -3.98 -25.11
CA LEU A 11 11.30 -4.93 -24.40
C LEU A 11 12.10 -6.15 -23.97
N TYR A 12 12.10 -6.43 -22.67
CA TYR A 12 12.74 -7.61 -22.10
C TYR A 12 11.69 -8.67 -21.77
N MET A 13 11.86 -9.88 -22.29
CA MET A 13 10.97 -11.02 -22.07
C MET A 13 11.69 -12.09 -21.25
N GLY A 14 10.96 -12.82 -20.40
CA GLY A 14 11.47 -13.97 -19.63
C GLY A 14 11.98 -13.67 -18.22
N GLY A 15 12.26 -12.40 -17.88
CA GLY A 15 12.75 -12.01 -16.56
C GLY A 15 14.11 -12.65 -16.19
N SER A 16 14.54 -12.48 -14.95
CA SER A 16 15.71 -13.14 -14.37
C SER A 16 15.35 -13.74 -13.01
N LYS A 17 15.69 -15.01 -12.78
CA LYS A 17 15.37 -15.69 -11.51
C LYS A 17 16.39 -15.31 -10.43
N VAL A 18 16.17 -14.17 -9.77
CA VAL A 18 17.02 -13.65 -8.69
C VAL A 18 16.44 -13.88 -7.29
N GLY A 19 15.15 -14.22 -7.19
CA GLY A 19 14.51 -14.57 -5.93
C GLY A 19 13.12 -15.16 -6.09
N VAL A 20 12.38 -15.24 -4.98
CA VAL A 20 10.99 -15.73 -4.96
C VAL A 20 10.00 -14.69 -5.47
N ASN A 21 10.35 -13.40 -5.42
CA ASN A 21 9.46 -12.33 -5.86
C ASN A 21 9.39 -12.26 -7.40
N PRO A 22 8.23 -12.56 -8.01
CA PRO A 22 8.08 -12.55 -9.46
C PRO A 22 8.22 -11.14 -10.06
N LYS A 23 7.89 -10.08 -9.30
CA LYS A 23 8.00 -8.69 -9.74
C LYS A 23 9.46 -8.26 -9.86
N ILE A 24 10.28 -8.54 -8.85
CA ILE A 24 11.74 -8.30 -8.92
C ILE A 24 12.36 -9.10 -10.07
N ASN A 25 11.99 -10.37 -10.22
CA ASN A 25 12.47 -11.20 -11.32
C ASN A 25 12.13 -10.60 -12.69
N ASN A 26 10.94 -10.01 -12.83
CA ASN A 26 10.51 -9.35 -14.07
C ASN A 26 11.28 -8.05 -14.33
N MET A 27 11.54 -7.25 -13.29
CA MET A 27 12.18 -5.93 -13.42
C MET A 27 13.70 -6.00 -13.57
N GLN A 28 14.34 -7.07 -13.10
CA GLN A 28 15.79 -7.19 -13.03
C GLN A 28 16.52 -6.97 -14.37
N PRO A 29 16.10 -7.56 -15.51
CA PRO A 29 16.78 -7.30 -16.79
C PRO A 29 16.72 -5.84 -17.20
N GLY A 30 15.57 -5.18 -17.00
CA GLY A 30 15.40 -3.75 -17.28
C GLY A 30 16.26 -2.88 -16.37
N TYR A 31 16.37 -3.25 -15.09
CA TYR A 31 17.24 -2.57 -14.13
C TYR A 31 18.72 -2.63 -14.54
N THR A 32 19.21 -3.82 -14.94
CA THR A 32 20.59 -3.99 -15.38
C THR A 32 20.89 -3.19 -16.66
N ALA A 33 19.93 -3.12 -17.58
CA ALA A 33 20.06 -2.38 -18.83
C ALA A 33 19.80 -0.87 -18.70
N ALA A 34 19.38 -0.39 -17.53
CA ALA A 34 19.08 1.02 -17.31
C ALA A 34 20.33 1.89 -17.52
N LYS A 35 20.23 2.82 -18.47
CA LYS A 35 21.32 3.71 -18.93
C LYS A 35 21.46 4.97 -18.09
N TYR A 36 20.40 5.36 -17.38
CA TYR A 36 20.31 6.63 -16.66
C TYR A 36 20.34 6.42 -15.15
N GLU A 37 20.67 7.50 -14.43
CA GLU A 37 20.81 7.51 -12.98
C GLU A 37 19.48 7.44 -12.24
N LEU A 38 18.41 7.98 -12.82
CA LEU A 38 17.06 7.90 -12.23
C LEU A 38 16.28 6.76 -12.87
N ILE A 39 15.76 5.87 -12.05
CA ILE A 39 14.98 4.71 -12.48
C ILE A 39 13.55 4.86 -11.98
N MET A 40 12.60 4.88 -12.90
CA MET A 40 11.18 4.83 -12.59
C MET A 40 10.67 3.39 -12.65
N ILE A 41 9.99 2.96 -11.59
CA ILE A 41 9.24 1.71 -11.54
C ILE A 41 7.76 2.08 -11.46
N SER A 42 6.96 1.60 -12.40
CA SER A 42 5.51 1.82 -12.42
C SER A 42 4.78 0.54 -12.76
N ASP A 43 3.76 0.21 -11.97
CA ASP A 43 2.85 -0.87 -12.29
C ASP A 43 2.04 -0.54 -13.56
N SER A 44 1.72 -1.57 -14.33
CA SER A 44 1.00 -1.44 -15.61
C SER A 44 -0.42 -0.88 -15.47
N GLY A 45 -0.98 -0.92 -14.26
CA GLY A 45 -2.31 -0.40 -13.95
C GLY A 45 -2.32 1.08 -13.53
N ILE A 46 -1.17 1.76 -13.50
CA ILE A 46 -1.11 3.17 -13.10
C ILE A 46 -1.23 4.07 -14.32
N LYS A 47 -2.21 4.98 -14.28
CA LYS A 47 -2.42 6.02 -15.27
C LYS A 47 -1.48 7.20 -14.96
N MET A 48 -0.49 7.41 -15.83
CA MET A 48 0.40 8.57 -15.77
C MET A 48 -0.19 9.74 -16.54
N LYS A 49 -0.10 10.95 -15.98
CA LYS A 49 -0.33 12.20 -16.71
C LYS A 49 0.98 12.60 -17.41
N ASN A 50 0.87 13.50 -18.39
CA ASN A 50 2.02 13.96 -19.17
C ASN A 50 3.10 14.63 -18.31
N ASP A 51 2.71 15.24 -17.19
CA ASP A 51 3.58 15.95 -16.26
C ASP A 51 3.98 15.12 -15.03
N THR A 52 3.50 13.87 -14.88
CA THR A 52 3.76 13.06 -13.69
C THR A 52 5.25 12.77 -13.49
N LEU A 53 5.99 12.43 -14.55
CA LEU A 53 7.43 12.18 -14.43
C LEU A 53 8.19 13.47 -14.08
N ILE A 54 7.78 14.60 -14.63
CA ILE A 54 8.37 15.91 -14.33
C ILE A 54 8.14 16.25 -12.85
N ASP A 55 6.93 16.03 -12.33
CA ASP A 55 6.61 16.22 -10.90
C ASP A 55 7.49 15.34 -9.99
N MET A 56 7.67 14.06 -10.33
CA MET A 56 8.51 13.16 -9.55
C MET A 56 9.99 13.57 -9.57
N VAL A 57 10.51 13.98 -10.73
CA VAL A 57 11.89 14.47 -10.87
C VAL A 57 12.09 15.78 -10.11
N ASN A 58 11.12 16.71 -10.16
CA ASN A 58 11.19 17.97 -9.40
C ASN A 58 11.23 17.75 -7.88
N ASN A 59 10.59 16.69 -7.39
CA ASN A 59 10.65 16.29 -5.98
C ASN A 59 11.95 15.54 -5.62
N MET A 60 12.73 15.07 -6.61
CA MET A 60 13.97 14.32 -6.43
C MET A 60 15.17 15.26 -6.21
N THR A 61 15.21 15.92 -5.06
CA THR A 61 16.37 16.75 -4.66
C THR A 61 17.57 15.89 -4.23
N GLU A 62 18.72 16.51 -3.99
CA GLU A 62 19.95 15.84 -3.54
C GLU A 62 19.81 15.09 -2.21
N LYS A 63 18.79 15.39 -1.39
CA LYS A 63 18.57 14.73 -0.11
C LYS A 63 17.74 13.45 -0.21
N TYR A 64 17.01 13.30 -1.32
CA TYR A 64 16.07 12.22 -1.52
C TYR A 64 16.65 11.19 -2.49
N ALA A 65 16.49 9.91 -2.18
CA ALA A 65 16.85 8.80 -3.07
C ALA A 65 15.63 8.04 -3.59
N LEU A 66 14.46 8.28 -3.01
CA LEU A 66 13.19 7.68 -3.38
C LEU A 66 12.09 8.74 -3.38
N VAL A 67 11.49 8.95 -4.53
CA VAL A 67 10.23 9.71 -4.67
C VAL A 67 9.15 8.73 -5.09
N HIS A 68 8.02 8.74 -4.41
CA HIS A 68 6.92 7.82 -4.73
C HIS A 68 5.58 8.52 -4.71
N GLN A 69 4.60 7.90 -5.36
CA GLN A 69 3.27 8.47 -5.42
C GLN A 69 2.35 7.84 -4.38
N MET A 70 1.50 8.63 -3.75
CA MET A 70 0.46 8.11 -2.87
C MET A 70 -0.58 7.32 -3.69
N PRO A 71 -0.97 6.10 -3.28
CA PRO A 71 -1.99 5.33 -3.98
C PRO A 71 -3.35 6.03 -4.03
N PHE A 72 -3.93 6.12 -5.23
CA PHE A 72 -5.32 6.56 -5.41
C PHE A 72 -5.97 5.83 -6.60
N THR A 73 -7.23 6.14 -6.93
CA THR A 73 -7.97 5.45 -7.99
C THR A 73 -8.56 6.42 -9.00
N CYS A 74 -8.55 6.01 -10.28
CA CYS A 74 -9.31 6.69 -11.32
C CYS A 74 -10.82 6.58 -11.07
N ASP A 75 -11.56 7.55 -11.59
CA ASP A 75 -13.01 7.50 -11.61
C ASP A 75 -13.46 6.32 -12.46
N ARG A 76 -14.31 5.48 -11.87
CA ARG A 76 -14.89 4.27 -12.47
C ARG A 76 -16.32 4.15 -11.98
N GLU A 77 -17.15 3.47 -12.75
CA GLU A 77 -18.56 3.29 -12.44
C GLU A 77 -18.79 2.15 -11.43
N GLY A 78 -19.88 2.28 -10.66
CA GLY A 78 -20.36 1.26 -9.74
C GLY A 78 -19.84 1.39 -8.29
N PHE A 79 -20.62 0.84 -7.37
CA PHE A 79 -20.35 0.96 -5.92
C PHE A 79 -19.00 0.36 -5.50
N ALA A 80 -18.53 -0.70 -6.17
CA ALA A 80 -17.21 -1.28 -5.90
C ALA A 80 -16.08 -0.26 -6.15
N ALA A 81 -16.16 0.51 -7.24
CA ALA A 81 -15.21 1.58 -7.54
C ALA A 81 -15.29 2.72 -6.51
N THR A 82 -16.52 3.10 -6.13
CA THR A 82 -16.77 4.08 -5.07
C THR A 82 -16.14 3.65 -3.76
N PHE A 83 -16.34 2.39 -3.35
CA PHE A 83 -15.76 1.83 -2.13
C PHE A 83 -14.23 1.84 -2.16
N GLU A 84 -13.61 1.42 -3.26
CA GLU A 84 -12.15 1.52 -3.43
C GLU A 84 -11.67 2.97 -3.28
N LYS A 85 -12.34 3.93 -3.94
CA LYS A 85 -12.00 5.35 -3.88
C LYS A 85 -12.13 5.90 -2.46
N ILE A 86 -13.18 5.53 -1.73
CA ILE A 86 -13.36 5.90 -0.32
C ILE A 86 -12.21 5.34 0.51
N PHE A 87 -11.85 4.06 0.37
CA PHE A 87 -10.72 3.47 1.09
C PHE A 87 -9.42 4.24 0.81
N PHE A 88 -9.10 4.47 -0.46
CA PHE A 88 -7.86 5.13 -0.85
C PHE A 88 -7.80 6.61 -0.42
N GLY A 89 -8.91 7.35 -0.51
CA GLY A 89 -8.94 8.77 -0.14
C GLY A 89 -9.21 9.06 1.34
N THR A 90 -9.56 8.05 2.14
CA THR A 90 -9.74 8.21 3.60
C THR A 90 -8.58 7.55 4.35
N VAL A 91 -8.75 6.33 4.87
CA VAL A 91 -7.78 5.63 5.72
C VAL A 91 -6.40 5.53 5.08
N GLN A 92 -6.32 5.14 3.80
CA GLN A 92 -5.03 4.99 3.14
C GLN A 92 -4.32 6.34 3.03
N SER A 93 -4.98 7.37 2.49
CA SER A 93 -4.39 8.72 2.38
C SER A 93 -4.01 9.30 3.74
N ARG A 94 -4.86 9.14 4.75
CA ARG A 94 -4.61 9.62 6.12
C ARG A 94 -3.34 9.04 6.70
N ILE A 95 -3.20 7.71 6.65
CA ILE A 95 -2.00 7.02 7.15
C ILE A 95 -0.78 7.39 6.30
N TYR A 96 -0.92 7.44 4.98
CA TYR A 96 0.19 7.71 4.06
C TYR A 96 0.79 9.10 4.26
N LEU A 97 -0.06 10.13 4.33
CA LEU A 97 0.36 11.52 4.53
C LEU A 97 0.90 11.76 5.94
N SER A 98 0.27 11.16 6.96
CA SER A 98 0.77 11.25 8.34
C SER A 98 2.13 10.57 8.49
N ALA A 99 2.33 9.43 7.83
CA ALA A 99 3.59 8.71 7.85
C ALA A 99 4.72 9.50 7.15
N ASP A 100 4.45 10.13 6.00
CA ASP A 100 5.42 10.99 5.33
C ASP A 100 5.78 12.23 6.17
N LEU A 101 4.79 12.88 6.79
CA LEU A 101 5.01 14.00 7.70
C LEU A 101 5.92 13.62 8.88
N LEU A 102 5.74 12.42 9.43
CA LEU A 102 6.57 11.89 10.53
C LEU A 102 7.87 11.23 10.04
N GLY A 103 8.13 11.18 8.73
CA GLY A 103 9.29 10.52 8.15
C GLY A 103 9.32 8.99 8.36
N ILE A 104 8.16 8.38 8.58
CA ILE A 104 7.95 6.93 8.70
C ILE A 104 7.84 6.34 7.30
N ASN A 105 8.40 5.14 7.10
CA ASN A 105 8.33 4.46 5.81
C ASN A 105 6.88 4.07 5.48
N CYS A 106 6.31 4.74 4.47
CA CYS A 106 4.99 4.48 3.93
C CYS A 106 5.01 3.94 2.51
N HIS A 107 6.18 3.63 1.95
CA HIS A 107 6.30 3.35 0.53
C HIS A 107 5.50 2.11 0.11
N THR A 108 4.56 2.30 -0.82
CA THR A 108 3.84 1.23 -1.51
C THR A 108 4.16 1.29 -3.00
N GLY A 109 4.70 0.20 -3.56
CA GLY A 109 5.43 0.10 -4.82
C GLY A 109 4.61 0.11 -6.09
N MET A 110 3.60 0.97 -6.16
CA MET A 110 2.77 1.15 -7.36
C MET A 110 3.47 2.05 -8.39
N SER A 111 4.11 3.12 -7.92
CA SER A 111 4.88 4.05 -8.75
C SER A 111 5.94 4.75 -7.90
N CYS A 112 7.21 4.59 -8.28
CA CYS A 112 8.33 5.27 -7.66
C CYS A 112 9.45 5.61 -8.64
N LEU A 113 10.24 6.61 -8.25
CA LEU A 113 11.45 7.08 -8.88
C LEU A 113 12.59 6.88 -7.88
N LEU A 114 13.66 6.25 -8.32
CA LEU A 114 14.80 5.81 -7.50
C LEU A 114 16.11 6.35 -8.07
N ARG A 115 17.08 6.62 -7.20
CA ARG A 115 18.48 6.82 -7.61
C ARG A 115 19.17 5.46 -7.76
N LYS A 116 19.67 5.18 -8.97
CA LYS A 116 20.33 3.92 -9.29
C LYS A 116 21.56 3.69 -8.43
N SER A 117 22.42 4.70 -8.27
CA SER A 117 23.61 4.63 -7.40
C SER A 117 23.28 4.12 -6.00
N VAL A 118 22.25 4.68 -5.36
CA VAL A 118 21.81 4.30 -4.01
C VAL A 118 21.28 2.87 -3.97
N ILE A 119 20.54 2.43 -5.00
CA ILE A 119 20.06 1.05 -5.07
C ILE A 119 21.22 0.06 -5.30
N ASP A 120 22.21 0.44 -6.12
CA ASP A 120 23.40 -0.38 -6.36
C ASP A 120 24.25 -0.53 -5.08
N GLU A 121 24.36 0.50 -4.25
CA GLU A 121 25.04 0.45 -2.94
C GLU A 121 24.42 -0.55 -1.95
N VAL A 122 23.11 -0.82 -2.06
CA VAL A 122 22.40 -1.80 -1.22
C VAL A 122 22.31 -3.19 -1.88
N GLY A 123 23.10 -3.43 -2.93
CA GLY A 123 23.20 -4.72 -3.62
C GLY A 123 22.34 -4.85 -4.88
N GLY A 124 21.75 -3.75 -5.34
CA GLY A 124 20.89 -3.68 -6.51
C GLY A 124 19.49 -4.23 -6.24
N LEU A 125 18.62 -4.16 -7.25
CA LEU A 125 17.23 -4.61 -7.15
C LEU A 125 17.10 -6.10 -6.77
N LYS A 126 18.07 -6.94 -7.18
CA LYS A 126 18.14 -8.37 -6.84
C LYS A 126 18.17 -8.66 -5.34
N ALA A 127 18.74 -7.76 -4.53
CA ALA A 127 18.84 -7.94 -3.07
C ALA A 127 17.46 -8.05 -2.41
N PHE A 128 16.43 -7.48 -3.04
CA PHE A 128 15.06 -7.47 -2.55
C PHE A 128 14.20 -8.62 -3.11
N GLY A 129 14.78 -9.52 -3.92
CA GLY A 129 14.08 -10.65 -4.53
C GLY A 129 13.52 -11.67 -3.53
N CYS A 130 13.99 -11.65 -2.29
CA CYS A 130 13.50 -12.50 -1.20
C CYS A 130 12.25 -11.97 -0.49
N TYR A 131 11.86 -10.71 -0.72
CA TYR A 131 10.72 -10.07 -0.07
C TYR A 131 9.52 -9.98 -1.02
N LEU A 132 8.31 -10.28 -0.56
CA LEU A 132 7.09 -10.03 -1.35
C LEU A 132 6.66 -8.56 -1.37
N ALA A 133 7.00 -7.81 -0.33
CA ALA A 133 6.80 -6.37 -0.25
C ALA A 133 8.13 -5.67 -0.54
N GLU A 134 8.63 -5.82 -1.78
CA GLU A 134 9.95 -5.31 -2.16
C GLU A 134 10.07 -3.80 -1.95
N ASP A 135 8.97 -3.08 -2.16
CA ASP A 135 8.81 -1.65 -1.96
C ASP A 135 9.18 -1.21 -0.55
N PHE A 136 8.57 -1.82 0.46
CA PHE A 136 8.82 -1.49 1.85
C PHE A 136 10.30 -1.70 2.20
N PHE A 137 10.90 -2.81 1.75
CA PHE A 137 12.30 -3.12 2.06
C PHE A 137 13.29 -2.26 1.27
N ILE A 138 12.98 -1.86 0.05
CA ILE A 138 13.77 -0.87 -0.70
C ILE A 138 13.79 0.46 0.06
N ALA A 139 12.61 0.96 0.45
CA ALA A 139 12.51 2.21 1.20
C ALA A 139 13.19 2.14 2.57
N LYS A 140 13.08 0.99 3.26
CA LYS A 140 13.78 0.74 4.51
C LYS A 140 15.29 0.78 4.32
N ALA A 141 15.84 0.05 3.33
CA ALA A 141 17.28 0.01 3.08
C ALA A 141 17.85 1.39 2.71
N ILE A 142 17.11 2.18 1.93
CA ILE A 142 17.46 3.57 1.61
C ILE A 142 17.52 4.42 2.89
N ARG A 143 16.51 4.33 3.76
CA ARG A 143 16.49 5.06 5.04
C ARG A 143 17.60 4.63 5.99
N ASP A 144 17.89 3.34 6.07
CA ASP A 144 18.96 2.79 6.91
C ASP A 144 20.35 3.30 6.46
N LYS A 145 20.49 3.73 5.20
CA LYS A 145 21.68 4.41 4.65
C LYS A 145 21.68 5.93 4.88
N GLY A 146 20.68 6.48 5.56
CA GLY A 146 20.57 7.91 5.88
C GLY A 146 19.90 8.76 4.80
N TRP A 147 19.45 8.15 3.70
CA TRP A 147 18.73 8.86 2.64
C TRP A 147 17.26 9.12 3.04
N LYS A 148 16.70 10.21 2.50
CA LYS A 148 15.29 10.54 2.70
C LYS A 148 14.43 10.01 1.55
N MET A 149 13.15 9.86 1.85
CA MET A 149 12.08 9.60 0.88
C MET A 149 11.08 10.76 0.88
N ARG A 150 10.31 10.90 -0.19
CA ARG A 150 9.31 11.95 -0.35
C ARG A 150 8.14 11.49 -1.22
N ILE A 151 6.94 11.96 -0.90
CA ILE A 151 5.77 11.78 -1.77
C ILE A 151 5.78 12.84 -2.89
N SER A 152 5.45 12.43 -4.12
CA SER A 152 5.17 13.34 -5.23
C SER A 152 3.87 14.14 -5.02
N ASN A 153 3.71 15.26 -5.72
CA ASN A 153 2.49 16.06 -5.58
C ASN A 153 1.28 15.38 -6.24
N GLN A 154 1.52 14.50 -7.21
CA GLN A 154 0.47 13.73 -7.87
C GLN A 154 0.35 12.31 -7.32
N PRO A 155 -0.87 11.80 -7.05
CA PRO A 155 -1.07 10.41 -6.64
C PRO A 155 -0.90 9.42 -7.79
N ALA A 156 -0.61 8.16 -7.46
CA ALA A 156 -0.61 7.04 -8.38
C ALA A 156 -2.06 6.64 -8.69
N MET A 157 -2.55 7.10 -9.83
CA MET A 157 -3.92 6.89 -10.28
C MET A 157 -4.12 5.46 -10.81
N GLN A 158 -4.68 4.58 -9.99
CA GLN A 158 -4.94 3.20 -10.40
C GLN A 158 -6.15 3.11 -11.33
N ASN A 159 -5.93 2.51 -12.49
CA ASN A 159 -6.93 2.25 -13.52
C ASN A 159 -7.10 0.73 -13.72
N SER A 160 -7.51 0.03 -12.65
CA SER A 160 -7.76 -1.41 -12.72
C SER A 160 -9.04 -1.68 -13.52
N GLY A 161 -8.95 -2.59 -14.50
CA GLY A 161 -10.12 -3.10 -15.23
C GLY A 161 -10.99 -4.06 -14.42
N ILE A 162 -10.46 -4.63 -13.34
CA ILE A 162 -11.22 -5.44 -12.38
C ILE A 162 -11.76 -4.49 -11.30
N CYS A 163 -13.07 -4.53 -11.08
CA CYS A 163 -13.80 -3.68 -10.15
C CYS A 163 -14.85 -4.52 -9.42
N ASP A 164 -14.44 -5.20 -8.35
CA ASP A 164 -15.33 -5.99 -7.52
C ASP A 164 -14.89 -5.94 -6.05
N ILE A 165 -15.88 -5.97 -5.14
CA ILE A 165 -15.63 -5.79 -3.69
C ILE A 165 -14.80 -6.94 -3.13
N SER A 166 -15.06 -8.18 -3.58
CA SER A 166 -14.39 -9.37 -3.07
C SER A 166 -12.90 -9.37 -3.39
N SER A 167 -12.52 -9.10 -4.64
CA SER A 167 -11.13 -8.95 -5.09
C SER A 167 -10.44 -7.80 -4.38
N PHE A 168 -11.16 -6.70 -4.12
CA PHE A 168 -10.59 -5.60 -3.35
C PHE A 168 -10.35 -5.99 -1.88
N GLN A 169 -11.29 -6.67 -1.23
CA GLN A 169 -11.12 -7.20 0.12
C GLN A 169 -9.99 -8.24 0.20
N GLU A 170 -9.86 -9.14 -0.78
CA GLU A 170 -8.72 -10.07 -0.88
C GLU A 170 -7.38 -9.32 -0.96
N ARG A 171 -7.35 -8.20 -1.70
CA ARG A 171 -6.19 -7.32 -1.78
C ARG A 171 -5.89 -6.66 -0.43
N LEU A 172 -6.89 -6.15 0.29
CA LEU A 172 -6.70 -5.56 1.62
C LEU A 172 -6.21 -6.59 2.64
N ILE A 173 -6.79 -7.79 2.64
CA ILE A 173 -6.35 -8.92 3.47
C ILE A 173 -4.88 -9.24 3.20
N ARG A 174 -4.47 -9.34 1.94
CA ARG A 174 -3.07 -9.59 1.57
C ARG A 174 -2.13 -8.49 2.08
N TRP A 175 -2.55 -7.23 2.00
CA TRP A 175 -1.75 -6.11 2.53
C TRP A 175 -1.63 -6.14 4.05
N ALA A 176 -2.71 -6.47 4.77
CA ALA A 176 -2.67 -6.66 6.21
C ALA A 176 -1.71 -7.81 6.59
N LYS A 177 -1.76 -8.95 5.89
CA LYS A 177 -0.81 -10.08 6.09
C LYS A 177 0.65 -9.65 5.91
N LEU A 178 0.93 -8.87 4.87
CA LEU A 178 2.28 -8.34 4.62
C LEU A 178 2.69 -7.44 5.79
N ARG A 179 1.87 -6.45 6.17
CA ARG A 179 2.19 -5.51 7.25
C ARG A 179 2.49 -6.23 8.56
N VAL A 180 1.61 -7.15 8.95
CA VAL A 180 1.77 -7.95 10.16
C VAL A 180 3.12 -8.68 10.15
N ALA A 181 3.50 -9.33 9.05
CA ALA A 181 4.78 -10.05 8.99
C ALA A 181 6.02 -9.14 8.96
N MET A 182 5.90 -7.94 8.38
CA MET A 182 7.00 -6.96 8.27
C MET A 182 7.23 -6.18 9.56
N VAL A 183 6.15 -5.75 10.20
CA VAL A 183 6.16 -4.85 11.36
C VAL A 183 5.14 -5.36 12.39
N PRO A 184 5.51 -6.33 13.25
CA PRO A 184 4.59 -6.97 14.20
C PRO A 184 3.82 -6.00 15.09
N THR A 185 4.42 -4.86 15.41
CA THR A 185 3.80 -3.83 16.25
C THR A 185 2.53 -3.25 15.63
N THR A 186 2.35 -3.34 14.30
CA THR A 186 1.09 -2.92 13.66
C THR A 186 -0.08 -3.78 14.08
N ILE A 187 0.13 -4.98 14.64
CA ILE A 187 -0.95 -5.83 15.15
C ILE A 187 -1.79 -5.07 16.20
N LEU A 188 -1.11 -4.31 17.07
CA LEU A 188 -1.74 -3.56 18.14
C LEU A 188 -2.19 -2.18 17.69
N LEU A 189 -1.38 -1.51 16.85
CA LEU A 189 -1.62 -0.12 16.47
C LEU A 189 -2.67 0.04 15.37
N GLU A 190 -2.85 -0.96 14.49
CA GLU A 190 -3.79 -0.86 13.35
C GLU A 190 -5.25 -0.76 13.83
N PRO A 191 -5.76 -1.62 14.74
CA PRO A 191 -7.10 -1.46 15.30
C PRO A 191 -7.30 -0.11 16.02
N LEU A 192 -6.25 0.39 16.70
CA LEU A 192 -6.27 1.68 17.40
C LEU A 192 -6.27 2.88 16.46
N SER A 193 -6.01 2.68 15.16
CA SER A 193 -5.99 3.75 14.16
C SER A 193 -7.33 3.97 13.44
N GLU A 194 -8.32 3.11 13.72
CA GLU A 194 -9.66 3.17 13.12
C GLU A 194 -10.63 3.98 14.00
N CYS A 195 -11.61 4.65 13.36
CA CYS A 195 -12.47 5.64 14.00
C CYS A 195 -13.25 5.05 15.18
N MET A 196 -13.88 3.89 14.98
CA MET A 196 -14.79 3.29 15.95
C MET A 196 -14.07 2.86 17.23
N VAL A 197 -12.95 2.14 17.09
CA VAL A 197 -12.18 1.63 18.24
C VAL A 197 -11.51 2.79 18.98
N LEU A 198 -10.87 3.71 18.23
CA LEU A 198 -10.21 4.87 18.83
C LEU A 198 -11.22 5.78 19.54
N GLY A 199 -12.39 6.01 18.93
CA GLY A 199 -13.46 6.82 19.51
C GLY A 199 -13.98 6.24 20.82
N ALA A 200 -14.17 4.92 20.90
CA ALA A 200 -14.64 4.26 22.12
C ALA A 200 -13.61 4.33 23.26
N LEU A 201 -12.33 4.20 22.96
CA LEU A 201 -11.26 4.34 23.95
C LEU A 201 -11.08 5.79 24.40
N ALA A 202 -11.18 6.74 23.45
CA ALA A 202 -11.10 8.16 23.75
C ALA A 202 -12.29 8.64 24.59
N SER A 203 -13.52 8.18 24.29
CA SER A 203 -14.70 8.53 25.07
C SER A 203 -14.66 7.95 26.48
N TRP A 204 -14.21 6.70 26.65
CA TRP A 204 -13.94 6.11 27.96
C TRP A 204 -12.94 6.98 28.73
N SER A 205 -11.81 7.29 28.10
CA SER A 205 -10.74 8.08 28.73
C SER A 205 -11.25 9.47 29.14
N ALA A 206 -12.06 10.12 28.30
CA ALA A 206 -12.64 11.42 28.61
C ALA A 206 -13.64 11.37 29.78
N ALA A 207 -14.44 10.31 29.87
CA ALA A 207 -15.33 10.09 31.00
C ALA A 207 -14.55 9.92 32.31
N LEU A 208 -13.45 9.15 32.30
CA LEU A 208 -12.63 8.95 33.50
C LEU A 208 -11.84 10.21 33.93
N LEU A 209 -11.27 10.95 32.98
CA LEU A 209 -10.37 12.06 33.27
C LEU A 209 -11.10 13.40 33.48
N PHE A 210 -12.22 13.61 32.78
CA PHE A 210 -12.91 14.90 32.74
C PHE A 210 -14.38 14.82 33.18
N ASN A 211 -14.89 13.65 33.55
CA ASN A 211 -16.31 13.42 33.89
C ASN A 211 -17.27 13.86 32.76
N TRP A 212 -16.85 13.73 31.51
CA TRP A 212 -17.71 14.01 30.36
C TRP A 212 -18.64 12.84 30.07
N ASP A 213 -19.79 13.13 29.46
CA ASP A 213 -20.68 12.09 28.95
C ASP A 213 -19.99 11.31 27.81
N PRO A 214 -19.74 10.00 27.98
CA PRO A 214 -18.99 9.21 26.99
C PRO A 214 -19.75 9.05 25.68
N LEU A 215 -21.09 9.02 25.70
CA LEU A 215 -21.89 8.88 24.49
C LEU A 215 -21.83 10.15 23.64
N VAL A 216 -21.99 11.31 24.26
CA VAL A 216 -21.87 12.60 23.57
C VAL A 216 -20.48 12.76 22.97
N PHE A 217 -19.41 12.46 23.73
CA PHE A 217 -18.04 12.52 23.22
C PHE A 217 -17.86 11.60 22.01
N TYR A 218 -18.35 10.35 22.12
CA TYR A 218 -18.24 9.37 21.04
C TYR A 218 -18.94 9.82 19.76
N LEU A 219 -20.18 10.33 19.86
CA LEU A 219 -20.94 10.81 18.71
C LEU A 219 -20.28 12.02 18.04
N VAL A 220 -19.76 12.97 18.83
CA VAL A 220 -19.01 14.11 18.29
C VAL A 220 -17.72 13.64 17.61
N HIS A 221 -16.96 12.74 18.23
CA HIS A 221 -15.75 12.15 17.64
C HIS A 221 -16.04 11.52 16.26
N VAL A 222 -17.06 10.65 16.19
CA VAL A 222 -17.45 9.97 14.94
C VAL A 222 -17.85 10.99 13.88
N LEU A 223 -18.64 12.00 14.24
CA LEU A 223 -19.05 13.05 13.30
C LEU A 223 -17.84 13.85 12.78
N THR A 224 -16.95 14.31 13.68
CA THR A 224 -15.75 15.05 13.30
C THR A 224 -14.83 14.22 12.42
N TRP A 225 -14.67 12.94 12.72
CA TRP A 225 -13.87 12.02 11.91
C TRP A 225 -14.48 11.83 10.51
N PHE A 226 -15.78 11.58 10.43
CA PHE A 226 -16.51 11.43 9.18
C PHE A 226 -16.37 12.66 8.28
N LEU A 227 -16.53 13.87 8.85
CA LEU A 227 -16.34 15.13 8.12
C LEU A 227 -14.89 15.32 7.67
N SER A 228 -13.91 14.95 8.51
CA SER A 228 -12.50 15.03 8.16
C SER A 228 -12.14 14.09 7.01
N ASP A 229 -12.67 12.88 7.01
CA ASP A 229 -12.49 11.90 5.93
C ASP A 229 -13.13 12.39 4.62
N TRP A 230 -14.30 13.03 4.68
CA TRP A 230 -14.91 13.65 3.51
C TRP A 230 -14.04 14.78 2.92
N ILE A 231 -13.52 15.64 3.79
CA ILE A 231 -12.62 16.74 3.40
C ILE A 231 -11.35 16.18 2.77
N LEU A 232 -10.71 15.21 3.42
CA LEU A 232 -9.48 14.59 2.92
C LEU A 232 -9.69 13.95 1.55
N LEU A 233 -10.75 13.15 1.39
CA LEU A 233 -11.08 12.52 0.11
C LEU A 233 -11.32 13.56 -0.99
N SER A 234 -11.98 14.67 -0.65
CA SER A 234 -12.23 15.78 -1.60
C SER A 234 -10.93 16.47 -2.03
N ILE A 235 -10.00 16.69 -1.09
CA ILE A 235 -8.67 17.26 -1.38
C ILE A 235 -7.86 16.33 -2.29
N VAL A 236 -7.83 15.03 -1.97
CA VAL A 236 -7.05 14.04 -2.74
C VAL A 236 -7.64 13.82 -4.14
N GLN A 237 -8.96 13.86 -4.28
CA GLN A 237 -9.63 13.80 -5.59
C GLN A 237 -9.23 15.00 -6.46
N ASN A 238 -9.06 16.18 -5.86
CA ASN A 238 -8.73 17.43 -6.56
C ASN A 238 -9.64 17.68 -7.77
N GLY A 239 -10.95 17.58 -7.56
CA GLY A 239 -11.96 17.67 -8.61
C GLY A 239 -13.34 17.20 -8.13
N SER A 240 -14.28 17.05 -9.06
CA SER A 240 -15.60 16.50 -8.74
C SER A 240 -15.50 15.01 -8.38
N LEU A 241 -16.22 14.61 -7.34
CA LEU A 241 -16.40 13.20 -6.99
C LEU A 241 -17.39 12.55 -7.95
N SER A 242 -17.13 11.31 -8.34
CA SER A 242 -17.95 10.55 -9.29
C SER A 242 -19.16 9.85 -8.66
N PHE A 243 -19.43 10.09 -7.38
CA PHE A 243 -20.47 9.39 -6.61
C PHE A 243 -21.23 10.36 -5.70
N HIS A 244 -22.43 9.96 -5.26
CA HIS A 244 -23.27 10.78 -4.40
C HIS A 244 -22.84 10.73 -2.93
N LYS A 245 -23.18 11.77 -2.16
CA LYS A 245 -22.92 11.82 -0.70
C LYS A 245 -23.52 10.62 0.05
N PHE A 246 -24.64 10.09 -0.40
CA PHE A 246 -25.24 8.89 0.19
C PHE A 246 -24.35 7.65 0.01
N GLU A 247 -23.77 7.46 -1.18
CA GLU A 247 -22.83 6.36 -1.44
C GLU A 247 -21.56 6.49 -0.58
N PHE A 248 -21.13 7.74 -0.30
CA PHE A 248 -20.06 7.98 0.65
C PHE A 248 -20.40 7.51 2.06
N VAL A 249 -21.58 7.88 2.57
CA VAL A 249 -22.02 7.43 3.90
C VAL A 249 -22.02 5.90 3.99
N VAL A 250 -22.64 5.24 3.01
CA VAL A 250 -22.72 3.78 2.97
C VAL A 250 -21.33 3.15 2.86
N GLY A 251 -20.48 3.64 1.94
CA GLY A 251 -19.14 3.11 1.74
C GLY A 251 -18.19 3.36 2.92
N TRP A 252 -18.31 4.52 3.59
CA TRP A 252 -17.53 4.85 4.78
C TRP A 252 -17.90 3.94 5.96
N LEU A 253 -19.19 3.74 6.22
CA LEU A 253 -19.66 2.79 7.25
C LEU A 253 -19.24 1.36 6.92
N PHE A 254 -19.41 0.94 5.66
CA PHE A 254 -18.99 -0.39 5.23
C PHE A 254 -17.48 -0.61 5.42
N ARG A 255 -16.65 0.42 5.20
CA ARG A 255 -15.19 0.37 5.46
C ARG A 255 -14.89 0.21 6.94
N GLU A 256 -15.49 1.02 7.79
CA GLU A 256 -15.28 0.98 9.25
C GLU A 256 -15.70 -0.37 9.85
N VAL A 257 -16.80 -0.96 9.36
CA VAL A 257 -17.27 -2.28 9.81
C VAL A 257 -16.42 -3.43 9.25
N SER A 258 -16.04 -3.36 7.97
CA SER A 258 -15.26 -4.44 7.34
C SER A 258 -13.79 -4.45 7.76
N GLY A 259 -13.21 -3.31 8.14
CA GLY A 259 -11.80 -3.19 8.55
C GLY A 259 -11.37 -4.23 9.61
N PRO A 260 -12.00 -4.25 10.80
CA PRO A 260 -11.70 -5.24 11.83
C PRO A 260 -11.85 -6.68 11.37
N TYR A 261 -12.89 -6.98 10.58
CA TYR A 261 -13.11 -8.32 10.03
C TYR A 261 -11.97 -8.75 9.09
N LEU A 262 -11.59 -7.88 8.14
CA LEU A 262 -10.51 -8.16 7.18
C LEU A 262 -9.17 -8.34 7.90
N PHE A 263 -8.93 -7.54 8.93
CA PHE A 263 -7.73 -7.61 9.75
C PHE A 263 -7.65 -8.92 10.55
N LEU A 264 -8.72 -9.31 11.26
CA LEU A 264 -8.78 -10.58 11.98
C LEU A 264 -8.65 -11.78 11.02
N HIS A 265 -9.28 -11.71 9.85
CA HIS A 265 -9.15 -12.74 8.82
C HIS A 265 -7.70 -12.85 8.29
N ALA A 266 -6.99 -11.74 8.17
CA ALA A 266 -5.57 -11.74 7.82
C ALA A 266 -4.70 -12.42 8.88
N LEU A 267 -4.98 -12.20 10.17
CA LEU A 267 -4.27 -12.85 11.29
C LEU A 267 -4.53 -14.35 11.35
N TRP A 268 -5.77 -14.78 11.10
CA TRP A 268 -6.16 -16.19 11.18
C TRP A 268 -5.50 -17.06 10.08
N ASN A 269 -5.32 -16.50 8.88
CA ASN A 269 -4.74 -17.21 7.75
C ASN A 269 -3.49 -16.50 7.21
N PRO A 270 -2.30 -16.74 7.75
CA PRO A 270 -1.10 -15.98 7.37
C PRO A 270 -0.56 -16.31 5.97
N ALA A 271 -1.06 -17.37 5.31
CA ALA A 271 -0.61 -17.73 3.97
C ALA A 271 -1.10 -16.71 2.92
N ILE A 272 -0.21 -16.32 2.02
CA ILE A 272 -0.49 -15.36 0.95
C ILE A 272 -0.55 -16.11 -0.37
N ARG A 273 -1.73 -16.15 -0.99
CA ARG A 273 -1.88 -16.56 -2.39
C ARG A 273 -1.56 -15.36 -3.29
N TRP A 274 -0.58 -15.52 -4.16
CA TRP A 274 -0.24 -14.52 -5.18
C TRP A 274 -0.24 -15.19 -6.56
N ARG A 275 -1.23 -14.83 -7.39
CA ARG A 275 -1.53 -15.51 -8.65
C ARG A 275 -1.68 -17.02 -8.42
N ARG A 276 -0.82 -17.84 -9.02
CA ARG A 276 -0.88 -19.32 -8.95
C ARG A 276 -0.05 -19.92 -7.82
N ARG A 277 0.65 -19.10 -7.04
CA ARG A 277 1.61 -19.55 -6.01
C ARG A 277 1.17 -19.12 -4.63
N THR A 278 1.56 -19.89 -3.62
CA THR A 278 1.28 -19.59 -2.22
C THR A 278 2.58 -19.38 -1.48
N TYR A 279 2.63 -18.35 -0.65
CA TYR A 279 3.81 -17.97 0.09
C TYR A 279 3.50 -17.90 1.58
N LYS A 280 4.50 -18.19 2.39
CA LYS A 280 4.51 -17.91 3.83
C LYS A 280 5.60 -16.89 4.12
N LEU A 281 5.28 -15.94 4.99
CA LEU A 281 6.23 -14.92 5.43
C LEU A 281 6.79 -15.30 6.80
N GLN A 282 8.09 -15.13 6.97
CA GLN A 282 8.72 -15.09 8.27
C GLN A 282 8.66 -13.65 8.83
N TRP A 283 8.78 -13.52 10.15
CA TRP A 283 8.98 -12.22 10.78
C TRP A 283 10.19 -11.51 10.18
N GLY A 284 10.01 -10.24 9.81
CA GLY A 284 10.99 -9.51 9.01
C GLY A 284 10.76 -9.60 7.50
N GLY A 285 9.65 -10.22 7.07
CA GLY A 285 9.10 -10.12 5.71
C GLY A 285 9.72 -11.04 4.64
N VAL A 286 10.70 -11.88 4.99
CA VAL A 286 11.29 -12.86 4.06
C VAL A 286 10.23 -13.88 3.65
N ALA A 287 10.09 -14.11 2.35
CA ALA A 287 9.08 -14.98 1.78
C ALA A 287 9.63 -16.35 1.37
N TYR A 288 8.83 -17.39 1.62
CA TYR A 288 9.09 -18.76 1.19
C TYR A 288 7.90 -19.27 0.38
N GLU A 289 8.17 -19.83 -0.79
CA GLU A 289 7.14 -20.47 -1.62
C GLU A 289 6.75 -21.81 -0.99
N LEU A 290 5.45 -22.01 -0.74
CA LEU A 290 4.93 -23.29 -0.29
C LEU A 290 4.78 -24.24 -1.48
N PRO A 291 5.13 -25.53 -1.34
CA PRO A 291 4.91 -26.51 -2.39
C PRO A 291 3.45 -26.53 -2.81
N SER A 292 3.19 -26.55 -4.12
CA SER A 292 1.85 -26.73 -4.69
C SER A 292 1.37 -28.15 -4.45
N GLY A 293 0.93 -28.47 -3.23
CA GLY A 293 0.49 -29.80 -2.84
C GLY A 293 -0.69 -29.75 -1.88
N ASN A 294 -1.84 -30.23 -2.37
CA ASN A 294 -3.06 -30.65 -1.65
C ASN A 294 -3.41 -29.90 -0.35
N ALA A 295 -4.40 -29.02 -0.46
CA ALA A 295 -5.23 -28.58 0.65
C ALA A 295 -5.94 -29.78 1.29
N ASN A 296 -5.22 -30.54 2.13
CA ASN A 296 -5.72 -31.51 3.12
C ASN A 296 -4.54 -32.23 3.79
N MET A 297 -3.73 -31.50 4.57
CA MET A 297 -2.93 -32.12 5.65
C MET A 297 -2.29 -31.04 6.53
N SER A 298 -3.04 -30.53 7.52
CA SER A 298 -2.44 -29.78 8.65
C SER A 298 -3.42 -29.65 9.83
N THR A 299 -4.00 -30.77 10.27
CA THR A 299 -4.62 -30.86 11.61
C THR A 299 -4.17 -32.11 12.38
N LYS A 300 -3.00 -32.66 12.05
CA LYS A 300 -2.37 -33.75 12.82
C LYS A 300 -0.85 -33.64 12.71
N ARG A 301 -0.23 -32.91 13.63
CA ARG A 301 1.14 -33.12 14.19
C ARG A 301 1.59 -31.86 14.93
N LEU A 302 0.97 -31.60 16.08
CA LEU A 302 1.54 -30.82 17.19
C LEU A 302 0.99 -31.41 18.49
N LEU A 303 1.24 -32.71 18.68
CA LEU A 303 1.16 -33.43 19.95
C LEU A 303 2.13 -34.60 19.83
N VAL A 304 3.43 -34.31 19.90
CA VAL A 304 4.51 -35.14 20.49
C VAL A 304 5.76 -34.26 20.47
N SER A 305 6.05 -33.59 21.60
CA SER A 305 7.37 -33.44 22.24
C SER A 305 7.25 -32.35 23.29
#